data_AF-A0A9P6QG68-F1
#
_entry.id   AF-A0A9P6QG68-F1
#
_cell.length_a   1.000
_cell.length_b   1.000
_cell.length_c   1.000
_cell.angle_alpha   90.00
_cell.angle_beta   90.00
_cell.angle_gamma   90.00
#
_symmetry.space_group_name_H-M   'P 1'
#
loop_
_entity.id
_entity.type
_entity.pdbx_description
1 polymer ?
#
loop_
_entity_poly.entity_id
_entity_poly.type
_entity_poly.pdbx_seq_one_letter_code
_entity_poly.pdbx_strand_id
1 'polypeptide(L)'
;MGSSDRSYESSSRSSISGLSNISSNNHDVVTDKNMEFIWWIANRLTSYDEEMHKEILDDFFTDDARYVHPALTVEGKYNIRKVFRVWTSLNKDEPEVTNIVFDGHTAIISLTQNLRPRVFPLMHLQVPATTTLLFCDSPKGLMIYSHQDSWSLEGIVQSMPLLGWWYDNVARNVLGSVLTSAGGFLHTANQTTGYLQFRAEEVQKISTEIIEKSSAEIQQRSKEMTVRAHIIVDQAKDTVEKRVATAREEVIRMRQLMRPQLNTKAITSGETKA
;
A
#
# COMPACT_ATOMS: atom_id res chain seq x y z
N MET A 1 38.57 -56.05 24.07
CA MET A 1 38.87 -55.80 25.50
C MET A 1 38.23 -54.47 25.85
N GLY A 2 37.40 -54.42 26.90
CA GLY A 2 36.57 -53.25 27.24
C GLY A 2 35.34 -53.07 26.31
N SER A 3 34.10 -52.87 26.76
CA SER A 3 33.50 -52.79 28.12
C SER A 3 33.99 -51.65 29.03
N SER A 4 33.17 -50.82 29.71
CA SER A 4 31.72 -50.52 29.67
C SER A 4 31.48 -49.13 30.38
N ASP A 5 30.30 -48.57 30.67
CA ASP A 5 28.90 -49.02 30.50
C ASP A 5 27.82 -47.89 30.41
N ARG A 6 26.62 -48.33 30.03
CA ARG A 6 25.24 -47.86 30.27
C ARG A 6 24.92 -46.85 31.40
N SER A 7 24.03 -45.92 31.05
CA SER A 7 22.78 -45.57 31.77
C SER A 7 21.80 -44.93 30.77
N TYR A 8 20.55 -45.36 30.52
CA TYR A 8 19.33 -45.60 31.35
C TYR A 8 18.46 -44.36 31.61
N GLU A 9 17.24 -44.41 31.06
CA GLU A 9 16.02 -43.62 31.39
C GLU A 9 16.05 -42.08 31.22
N SER A 10 14.92 -41.36 31.09
CA SER A 10 13.50 -41.76 31.08
C SER A 10 12.68 -41.01 30.00
N SER A 11 11.49 -41.52 29.69
CA SER A 11 10.53 -40.92 28.74
C SER A 11 9.93 -39.59 29.21
N SER A 12 9.57 -38.73 28.26
CA SER A 12 8.41 -37.82 28.41
C SER A 12 7.83 -37.47 27.04
N ARG A 13 6.51 -37.60 26.90
CA ARG A 13 5.77 -37.18 25.69
C ARG A 13 5.54 -35.67 25.73
N SER A 14 5.82 -34.97 24.64
CA SER A 14 5.17 -33.70 24.30
C SER A 14 4.43 -33.86 22.98
N SER A 15 3.11 -33.64 23.01
CA SER A 15 2.22 -33.90 21.88
C SER A 15 2.41 -32.91 20.73
N ILE A 16 2.22 -33.43 19.52
CA ILE A 16 1.70 -32.80 18.29
C ILE A 16 1.38 -31.29 18.43
N SER A 17 2.16 -30.46 17.74
CA SER A 17 1.79 -29.09 17.33
C SER A 17 2.22 -28.77 15.89
N GLY A 18 2.10 -29.76 15.00
CA GLY A 18 2.11 -29.51 13.56
C GLY A 18 0.79 -28.88 13.10
N LEU A 19 0.82 -28.23 11.92
CA LEU A 19 -0.32 -27.57 11.24
C LEU A 19 -0.77 -26.21 11.84
N SER A 20 0.03 -25.17 11.60
CA SER A 20 -0.43 -23.77 11.59
C SER A 20 0.29 -22.92 10.53
N ASN A 21 1.62 -23.05 10.43
CA ASN A 21 2.47 -22.19 9.58
C ASN A 21 2.35 -22.37 8.04
N ILE A 22 1.42 -23.19 7.53
CA ILE A 22 1.28 -23.43 6.09
C ILE A 22 0.36 -22.38 5.41
N SER A 23 -0.51 -21.71 6.18
CA SER A 23 -1.53 -20.82 5.60
C SER A 23 -1.07 -19.37 5.34
N SER A 24 -0.07 -18.85 6.07
CA SER A 24 0.47 -17.50 5.80
C SER A 24 1.34 -17.52 4.55
N ASN A 25 2.40 -18.34 4.58
CA ASN A 25 3.42 -18.43 3.52
C ASN A 25 2.83 -18.60 2.11
N ASN A 26 1.72 -19.34 1.96
CA ASN A 26 1.06 -19.52 0.67
C ASN A 26 0.23 -18.30 0.21
N HIS A 27 -0.33 -17.52 1.14
CA HIS A 27 -0.99 -16.25 0.82
C HIS A 27 0.07 -15.21 0.44
N ASP A 28 1.08 -15.04 1.29
CA ASP A 28 2.14 -14.05 1.14
C ASP A 28 2.88 -14.23 -0.22
N VAL A 29 3.30 -15.45 -0.54
CA VAL A 29 3.98 -15.78 -1.83
C VAL A 29 3.08 -15.62 -3.06
N VAL A 30 1.75 -15.67 -2.92
CA VAL A 30 0.81 -15.38 -4.02
C VAL A 30 0.63 -13.87 -4.19
N THR A 31 0.53 -13.12 -3.10
CA THR A 31 0.50 -11.65 -3.12
C THR A 31 1.77 -11.09 -3.74
N ASP A 32 2.96 -11.59 -3.36
CA ASP A 32 4.25 -11.14 -3.89
C ASP A 32 4.33 -11.32 -5.42
N LYS A 33 4.02 -12.52 -5.94
CA LYS A 33 4.06 -12.81 -7.38
C LYS A 33 3.05 -11.99 -8.18
N ASN A 34 1.86 -11.78 -7.62
CA ASN A 34 0.87 -10.91 -8.24
C ASN A 34 1.38 -9.46 -8.30
N MET A 35 2.07 -8.99 -7.26
CA MET A 35 2.66 -7.64 -7.25
C MET A 35 3.82 -7.51 -8.24
N GLU A 36 4.71 -8.51 -8.36
CA GLU A 36 5.76 -8.55 -9.39
C GLU A 36 5.16 -8.44 -10.81
N PHE A 37 4.08 -9.17 -11.07
CA PHE A 37 3.37 -9.14 -12.36
C PHE A 37 2.72 -7.78 -12.66
N ILE A 38 2.04 -7.16 -11.70
CA ILE A 38 1.45 -5.83 -11.91
C ILE A 38 2.54 -4.74 -12.03
N TRP A 39 3.67 -4.87 -11.31
CA TRP A 39 4.83 -3.99 -11.48
C TRP A 39 5.42 -4.10 -12.89
N TRP A 40 5.55 -5.32 -13.42
CA TRP A 40 5.97 -5.56 -14.80
C TRP A 40 4.98 -5.00 -15.84
N ILE A 41 3.67 -5.12 -15.60
CA ILE A 41 2.63 -4.46 -16.41
C ILE A 41 2.79 -2.94 -16.39
N ALA A 42 2.95 -2.33 -15.21
CA ALA A 42 3.01 -0.88 -15.06
C ALA A 42 4.19 -0.28 -15.83
N ASN A 43 5.40 -0.84 -15.66
CA ASN A 43 6.61 -0.36 -16.35
C ASN A 43 6.52 -0.51 -17.87
N ARG A 44 5.84 -1.54 -18.38
CA ARG A 44 5.58 -1.73 -19.82
C ARG A 44 4.51 -0.80 -20.38
N LEU A 45 3.58 -0.32 -19.56
CA LEU A 45 2.62 0.72 -19.95
C LEU A 45 3.24 2.12 -19.93
N THR A 46 4.18 2.39 -19.02
CA THR A 46 4.87 3.70 -18.95
C THR A 46 6.04 3.85 -19.91
N SER A 47 6.69 2.75 -20.32
CA SER A 47 7.81 2.82 -21.28
C SER A 47 7.41 3.44 -22.63
N TYR A 48 8.38 3.99 -23.36
CA TYR A 48 8.23 4.60 -24.69
C TYR A 48 8.64 3.64 -25.84
N ASP A 49 8.75 2.34 -25.55
CA ASP A 49 8.97 1.27 -26.53
C ASP A 49 7.64 0.82 -27.20
N GLU A 50 7.51 1.05 -28.51
CA GLU A 50 6.29 0.69 -29.26
C GLU A 50 6.12 -0.83 -29.45
N GLU A 51 7.18 -1.64 -29.32
CA GLU A 51 7.08 -3.09 -29.33
C GLU A 51 6.56 -3.62 -27.99
N MET A 52 7.02 -3.06 -26.85
CA MET A 52 6.43 -3.37 -25.54
C MET A 52 4.97 -2.94 -25.44
N HIS A 53 4.62 -1.76 -25.95
CA HIS A 53 3.22 -1.32 -26.05
C HIS A 53 2.37 -2.24 -26.92
N LYS A 54 2.92 -2.78 -28.00
CA LYS A 54 2.21 -3.78 -28.82
C LYS A 54 1.99 -5.06 -28.02
N GLU A 55 3.05 -5.63 -27.45
CA GLU A 55 3.01 -6.90 -26.72
C GLU A 55 2.01 -6.84 -25.56
N ILE A 56 2.10 -5.82 -24.72
CA ILE A 56 1.22 -5.71 -23.54
C ILE A 56 -0.26 -5.50 -23.92
N LEU A 57 -0.53 -4.78 -25.01
CA LEU A 57 -1.90 -4.66 -25.51
C LEU A 57 -2.39 -5.99 -26.10
N ASP A 58 -1.67 -6.57 -27.06
CA ASP A 58 -2.12 -7.75 -27.79
C ASP A 58 -2.40 -8.94 -26.86
N ASP A 59 -1.54 -9.17 -25.85
CA ASP A 59 -1.63 -10.29 -24.92
C ASP A 59 -2.49 -10.03 -23.68
N PHE A 60 -2.44 -8.83 -23.07
CA PHE A 60 -3.07 -8.57 -21.77
C PHE A 60 -4.32 -7.67 -21.81
N PHE A 61 -4.64 -7.02 -22.93
CA PHE A 61 -5.88 -6.21 -23.04
C PHE A 61 -6.98 -6.97 -23.80
N THR A 62 -8.22 -6.80 -23.36
CA THR A 62 -9.38 -7.31 -24.12
C THR A 62 -9.51 -6.57 -25.46
N ASP A 63 -10.11 -7.21 -26.47
CA ASP A 63 -10.16 -6.63 -27.82
C ASP A 63 -11.03 -5.36 -27.89
N ASP A 64 -11.97 -5.22 -26.95
CA ASP A 64 -12.86 -4.08 -26.72
C ASP A 64 -12.37 -3.10 -25.62
N ALA A 65 -11.19 -3.32 -25.03
CA ALA A 65 -10.72 -2.59 -23.85
C ALA A 65 -10.79 -1.06 -24.00
N ARG A 66 -11.18 -0.37 -22.93
CA ARG A 66 -11.38 1.09 -22.91
C ARG A 66 -10.28 1.83 -22.18
N TYR A 67 -9.66 2.79 -22.86
CA TYR A 67 -8.74 3.77 -22.28
C TYR A 67 -9.46 5.10 -22.06
N VAL A 68 -9.43 5.60 -20.82
CA VAL A 68 -9.98 6.89 -20.40
C VAL A 68 -8.84 7.77 -19.88
N HIS A 69 -8.76 9.00 -20.35
CA HIS A 69 -7.75 9.97 -19.95
C HIS A 69 -8.41 11.37 -19.89
N PRO A 70 -7.93 12.34 -19.08
CA PRO A 70 -8.67 13.58 -18.85
C PRO A 70 -8.98 14.41 -20.11
N ALA A 71 -8.25 14.18 -21.21
CA ALA A 71 -8.47 14.83 -22.50
C ALA A 71 -9.20 13.98 -23.57
N LEU A 72 -9.36 12.66 -23.39
CA LEU A 72 -9.94 11.76 -24.41
C LEU A 72 -10.36 10.38 -23.84
N THR A 73 -11.35 9.76 -24.47
CA THR A 73 -11.71 8.35 -24.27
C THR A 73 -11.64 7.60 -25.60
N VAL A 74 -11.06 6.39 -25.59
CA VAL A 74 -11.00 5.50 -26.76
C VAL A 74 -11.25 4.05 -26.38
N GLU A 75 -11.74 3.26 -27.34
CA GLU A 75 -12.07 1.85 -27.16
C GLU A 75 -11.36 1.00 -28.23
N GLY A 76 -10.96 -0.21 -27.85
CA GLY A 76 -10.24 -1.19 -28.65
C GLY A 76 -8.72 -0.93 -28.73
N LYS A 77 -7.93 -2.01 -28.60
CA LYS A 77 -6.46 -2.00 -28.52
C LYS A 77 -5.75 -1.14 -29.57
N TYR A 78 -6.24 -1.20 -30.81
CA TYR A 78 -5.71 -0.43 -31.95
C TYR A 78 -5.78 1.09 -31.72
N ASN A 79 -6.80 1.59 -31.03
CA ASN A 79 -6.90 3.02 -30.70
C ASN A 79 -6.10 3.38 -29.46
N ILE A 80 -6.01 2.50 -28.45
CA ILE A 80 -5.13 2.69 -27.28
C ILE A 80 -3.66 2.83 -27.73
N ARG A 81 -3.18 1.94 -28.60
CA ARG A 81 -1.81 2.01 -29.15
C ARG A 81 -1.52 3.33 -29.88
N LYS A 82 -2.52 3.90 -30.59
CA LYS A 82 -2.38 5.23 -31.21
C LYS A 82 -2.16 6.32 -30.16
N VAL A 83 -2.86 6.28 -29.03
CA VAL A 83 -2.70 7.26 -27.94
C VAL A 83 -1.31 7.16 -27.31
N PHE A 84 -0.85 5.95 -26.98
CA PHE A 84 0.50 5.74 -26.41
C PHE A 84 1.61 6.24 -27.35
N ARG A 85 1.52 5.94 -28.65
CA ARG A 85 2.48 6.42 -29.65
C ARG A 85 2.48 7.95 -29.77
N VAL A 86 1.32 8.60 -29.60
CA VAL A 86 1.20 10.07 -29.60
C VAL A 86 1.81 10.68 -28.34
N TRP A 87 1.58 10.11 -27.16
CA TRP A 87 2.23 10.57 -25.92
C TRP A 87 3.76 10.44 -25.99
N THR A 88 4.23 9.27 -26.45
CA THR A 88 5.66 8.99 -26.71
C THR A 88 6.28 9.98 -27.71
N SER A 89 5.53 10.38 -28.74
CA SER A 89 5.98 11.37 -29.73
C SER A 89 5.99 12.81 -29.20
N LEU A 90 5.11 13.12 -28.24
CA LEU A 90 4.97 14.45 -27.63
C LEU A 90 6.07 14.72 -26.59
N ASN A 91 6.29 13.78 -25.67
CA ASN A 91 7.20 13.93 -24.55
C ASN A 91 8.56 13.30 -24.83
N LYS A 92 9.62 13.78 -24.15
CA LYS A 92 10.98 13.25 -24.25
C LYS A 92 11.27 12.11 -23.28
N ASP A 93 10.75 12.17 -22.06
CA ASP A 93 11.13 11.31 -20.95
C ASP A 93 9.94 10.48 -20.44
N GLU A 94 10.18 9.24 -20.04
CA GLU A 94 9.14 8.30 -19.59
C GLU A 94 8.53 8.71 -18.22
N PRO A 95 7.27 8.34 -17.92
CA PRO A 95 6.68 8.48 -16.59
C PRO A 95 7.31 7.52 -15.59
N GLU A 96 7.50 7.98 -14.35
CA GLU A 96 8.11 7.19 -13.27
C GLU A 96 7.03 6.59 -12.36
N VAL A 97 7.01 5.25 -12.21
CA VAL A 97 6.08 4.54 -11.33
C VAL A 97 6.56 4.64 -9.87
N THR A 98 5.74 5.21 -8.99
CA THR A 98 6.12 5.50 -7.59
C THR A 98 5.45 4.58 -6.57
N ASN A 99 4.26 4.06 -6.87
CA ASN A 99 3.55 3.10 -6.00
C ASN A 99 2.58 2.24 -6.81
N ILE A 100 2.32 1.01 -6.35
CA ILE A 100 1.27 0.13 -6.88
C ILE A 100 0.52 -0.50 -5.71
N VAL A 101 -0.81 -0.45 -5.79
CA VAL A 101 -1.73 -1.23 -4.95
C VAL A 101 -2.56 -2.13 -5.86
N PHE A 102 -2.74 -3.40 -5.48
CA PHE A 102 -3.50 -4.38 -6.26
C PHE A 102 -4.35 -5.26 -5.35
N ASP A 103 -5.63 -5.46 -5.69
CA ASP A 103 -6.59 -6.29 -4.92
C ASP A 103 -6.94 -7.64 -5.59
N GLY A 104 -6.37 -7.93 -6.76
CA GLY A 104 -6.69 -9.08 -7.61
C GLY A 104 -7.47 -8.72 -8.89
N HIS A 105 -8.22 -7.62 -8.89
CA HIS A 105 -9.07 -7.17 -10.01
C HIS A 105 -8.90 -5.69 -10.38
N THR A 106 -8.36 -4.89 -9.46
CA THR A 106 -8.08 -3.46 -9.61
C THR A 106 -6.62 -3.21 -9.26
N ALA A 107 -5.84 -2.66 -10.19
CA ALA A 107 -4.54 -2.07 -9.87
C ALA A 107 -4.66 -0.54 -9.86
N ILE A 108 -4.14 0.09 -8.81
CA ILE A 108 -3.99 1.53 -8.68
C ILE A 108 -2.49 1.82 -8.72
N ILE A 109 -2.04 2.47 -9.80
CA ILE A 109 -0.65 2.79 -10.07
C ILE A 109 -0.48 4.30 -9.86
N SER A 110 0.26 4.70 -8.83
CA SER A 110 0.70 6.09 -8.67
C SER A 110 1.99 6.31 -9.46
N LEU A 111 2.04 7.40 -10.24
CA LEU A 111 3.16 7.72 -11.09
C LEU A 111 3.37 9.23 -11.25
N THR A 112 4.56 9.60 -11.71
CA THR A 112 4.92 10.98 -12.04
C THR A 112 5.06 11.12 -13.55
N GLN A 113 4.16 11.90 -14.17
CA GLN A 113 4.21 12.21 -15.59
C GLN A 113 5.30 13.27 -15.85
N ASN A 114 6.41 12.86 -16.48
CA ASN A 114 7.52 13.73 -16.87
C ASN A 114 7.21 14.46 -18.19
N LEU A 115 6.35 15.48 -18.12
CA LEU A 115 5.93 16.29 -19.26
C LEU A 115 7.09 17.21 -19.73
N ARG A 116 7.92 16.70 -20.64
CA ARG A 116 8.97 17.44 -21.37
C ARG A 116 8.69 17.45 -22.87
N PRO A 117 7.92 18.42 -23.41
CA PRO A 117 7.53 18.44 -24.83
C PRO A 117 8.74 18.52 -25.77
N ARG A 118 8.85 17.61 -26.75
CA ARG A 118 10.01 17.54 -27.67
C ARG A 118 10.23 18.83 -28.48
N VAL A 119 9.15 19.58 -28.75
CA VAL A 119 9.18 20.88 -29.44
C VAL A 119 9.62 22.05 -28.56
N PHE A 120 9.58 21.90 -27.23
CA PHE A 120 9.97 22.93 -26.26
C PHE A 120 10.77 22.30 -25.11
N PRO A 121 12.00 21.77 -25.38
CA PRO A 121 12.75 20.94 -24.44
C PRO A 121 13.25 21.66 -23.17
N LEU A 122 13.06 22.99 -23.08
CA LEU A 122 13.31 23.78 -21.88
C LEU A 122 12.17 23.70 -20.85
N MET A 123 10.97 23.29 -21.25
CA MET A 123 9.88 22.99 -20.32
C MET A 123 10.02 21.55 -19.83
N HIS A 124 10.14 21.36 -18.52
CA HIS A 124 10.12 20.06 -17.87
C HIS A 124 9.24 20.16 -16.63
N LEU A 125 8.12 19.44 -16.63
CA LEU A 125 7.08 19.52 -15.61
C LEU A 125 6.77 18.11 -15.10
N GLN A 126 6.57 17.97 -13.79
CA GLN A 126 6.35 16.68 -13.15
C GLN A 126 4.96 16.67 -12.53
N VAL A 127 4.01 16.04 -13.21
CA VAL A 127 2.59 16.02 -12.80
C VAL A 127 2.27 14.70 -12.10
N PRO A 128 1.89 14.70 -10.80
CA PRO A 128 1.39 13.52 -10.13
C PRO A 128 0.07 13.03 -10.74
N ALA A 129 0.05 11.76 -11.14
CA ALA A 129 -1.09 11.09 -11.73
C ALA A 129 -1.29 9.68 -11.17
N THR A 130 -2.51 9.18 -11.27
CA THR A 130 -2.92 7.84 -10.88
C THR A 130 -3.58 7.15 -12.05
N THR A 131 -3.01 6.03 -12.47
CA THR A 131 -3.55 5.14 -13.50
C THR A 131 -4.24 3.96 -12.81
N THR A 132 -5.54 3.79 -13.06
CA THR A 132 -6.33 2.67 -12.56
C THR A 132 -6.56 1.66 -13.68
N LEU A 133 -6.11 0.42 -13.48
CA LEU A 133 -6.35 -0.71 -14.38
C LEU A 133 -7.43 -1.61 -13.76
N LEU A 134 -8.48 -1.90 -14.53
CA LEU A 134 -9.53 -2.85 -14.17
C LEU A 134 -9.38 -4.11 -15.01
N PHE A 135 -9.35 -5.25 -14.32
CA PHE A 135 -9.12 -6.56 -14.87
C PHE A 135 -10.37 -7.45 -14.81
N CYS A 136 -10.48 -8.39 -15.74
CA CYS A 136 -11.51 -9.42 -15.78
C CYS A 136 -10.90 -10.81 -16.07
N ASP A 137 -11.56 -11.86 -15.60
CA ASP A 137 -11.19 -13.23 -15.94
C ASP A 137 -11.52 -13.55 -17.39
N SER A 138 -10.56 -14.15 -18.09
CA SER A 138 -10.66 -14.62 -19.47
C SER A 138 -10.09 -16.03 -19.60
N PRO A 139 -10.47 -16.83 -20.61
CA PRO A 139 -9.84 -18.12 -20.90
C PRO A 139 -8.31 -18.05 -21.14
N LYS A 140 -7.75 -16.86 -21.35
CA LYS A 140 -6.29 -16.62 -21.43
C LYS A 140 -5.61 -16.33 -20.07
N GLY A 141 -6.38 -16.10 -19.02
CA GLY A 141 -5.91 -15.53 -17.74
C GLY A 141 -6.56 -14.18 -17.44
N LEU A 142 -5.96 -13.41 -16.54
CA LEU A 142 -6.46 -12.11 -16.11
C LEU A 142 -6.15 -11.03 -17.17
N MET A 143 -7.16 -10.33 -17.69
CA MET A 143 -7.02 -9.35 -18.79
C MET A 143 -7.56 -7.96 -18.42
N ILE A 144 -6.90 -6.91 -18.88
CA ILE A 144 -7.29 -5.51 -18.69
C ILE A 144 -8.42 -5.16 -19.67
N TYR A 145 -9.58 -4.77 -19.14
CA TYR A 145 -10.70 -4.26 -19.94
C TYR A 145 -10.90 -2.75 -19.78
N SER A 146 -10.32 -2.13 -18.75
CA SER A 146 -10.30 -0.67 -18.61
C SER A 146 -8.98 -0.15 -18.06
N HIS A 147 -8.49 0.91 -18.68
CA HIS A 147 -7.33 1.69 -18.26
C HIS A 147 -7.82 3.13 -18.06
N GLN A 148 -7.64 3.71 -16.88
CA GLN A 148 -8.20 5.03 -16.55
C GLN A 148 -7.14 5.92 -15.90
N ASP A 149 -6.69 6.94 -16.63
CA ASP A 149 -5.78 7.95 -16.15
C ASP A 149 -6.53 9.09 -15.45
N SER A 150 -6.07 9.43 -14.25
CA SER A 150 -6.49 10.61 -13.50
C SER A 150 -5.27 11.44 -13.15
N TRP A 151 -5.32 12.74 -13.48
CA TRP A 151 -4.24 13.69 -13.16
C TRP A 151 -4.77 14.63 -12.08
N SER A 152 -3.98 14.89 -11.03
CA SER A 152 -4.42 15.79 -9.97
C SER A 152 -4.52 17.23 -10.48
N LEU A 153 -5.69 17.88 -10.35
CA LEU A 153 -5.87 19.27 -10.79
C LEU A 153 -4.91 20.21 -10.06
N GLU A 154 -4.64 19.93 -8.78
CA GLU A 154 -3.60 20.60 -7.99
C GLU A 154 -2.21 20.43 -8.61
N GLY A 155 -1.79 19.20 -8.93
CA GLY A 155 -0.48 18.94 -9.55
C GLY A 155 -0.33 19.56 -10.94
N ILE A 156 -1.40 19.63 -11.73
CA ILE A 156 -1.42 20.36 -13.01
C ILE A 156 -1.26 21.87 -12.75
N VAL A 157 -2.05 22.46 -11.85
CA VAL A 157 -2.05 23.92 -11.58
C VAL A 157 -0.73 24.38 -10.95
N GLN A 158 -0.15 23.59 -10.04
CA GLN A 158 1.17 23.86 -9.46
C GLN A 158 2.29 23.74 -10.50
N SER A 159 2.14 22.88 -11.50
CA SER A 159 3.13 22.69 -12.58
C SER A 159 2.98 23.67 -13.75
N MET A 160 1.79 24.17 -14.05
CA MET A 160 1.48 24.89 -15.30
C MET A 160 0.84 26.27 -15.07
N PRO A 161 1.64 27.32 -14.79
CA PRO A 161 1.16 28.71 -14.74
C PRO A 161 0.63 29.24 -16.09
N LEU A 162 0.84 28.50 -17.20
CA LEU A 162 0.40 28.85 -18.56
C LEU A 162 -0.48 27.75 -19.19
N LEU A 163 -1.31 27.11 -18.37
CA LEU A 163 -2.25 26.03 -18.73
C LEU A 163 -2.97 26.22 -20.08
N GLY A 164 -3.59 27.39 -20.31
CA GLY A 164 -4.31 27.69 -21.55
C GLY A 164 -3.40 27.70 -22.79
N TRP A 165 -2.19 28.24 -22.67
CA TRP A 165 -1.23 28.26 -23.78
C TRP A 165 -0.81 26.84 -24.20
N TRP A 166 -0.57 25.94 -23.24
CA TRP A 166 -0.23 24.54 -23.56
C TRP A 166 -1.40 23.82 -24.23
N TYR A 167 -2.63 24.04 -23.75
CA TYR A 167 -3.83 23.48 -24.37
C TYR A 167 -4.01 23.96 -25.82
N ASP A 168 -3.94 25.27 -26.07
CA ASP A 168 -4.17 25.84 -27.40
C ASP A 168 -3.01 25.60 -28.39
N ASN A 169 -1.76 25.50 -27.92
CA ASN A 169 -0.59 25.44 -28.80
C ASN A 169 0.01 24.03 -28.94
N VAL A 170 -0.10 23.18 -27.92
CA VAL A 170 0.45 21.81 -27.95
C VAL A 170 -0.68 20.79 -28.11
N ALA A 171 -1.63 20.74 -27.17
CA ALA A 171 -2.70 19.75 -27.19
C ALA A 171 -3.58 19.91 -28.45
N ARG A 172 -4.16 21.09 -28.67
CA ARG A 172 -5.08 21.36 -29.80
C ARG A 172 -4.42 21.11 -31.17
N ASN A 173 -3.17 21.54 -31.35
CA ASN A 173 -2.46 21.41 -32.63
C ASN A 173 -2.02 19.96 -32.91
N VAL A 174 -1.44 19.26 -31.92
CA VAL A 174 -0.97 17.88 -32.13
C VAL A 174 -2.15 16.91 -32.12
N LEU A 175 -3.12 17.06 -31.22
CA LEU A 175 -4.34 16.26 -31.26
C LEU A 175 -5.11 16.51 -32.57
N GLY A 176 -5.16 17.74 -33.08
CA GLY A 176 -5.69 18.05 -34.41
C GLY A 176 -4.95 17.31 -35.54
N SER A 177 -3.62 17.39 -35.58
CA SER A 177 -2.79 16.69 -36.57
C SER A 177 -2.96 15.16 -36.50
N VAL A 178 -3.06 14.60 -35.30
CA VAL A 178 -3.36 13.18 -35.05
C VAL A 178 -4.77 12.82 -35.52
N LEU A 179 -5.79 13.62 -35.20
CA LEU A 179 -7.17 13.38 -35.63
C LEU A 179 -7.30 13.39 -37.16
N THR A 180 -6.63 14.33 -37.84
CA THR A 180 -6.60 14.41 -39.31
C THR A 180 -5.84 13.23 -39.95
N SER A 181 -4.74 12.77 -39.35
CA SER A 181 -3.94 11.66 -39.89
C SER A 181 -4.47 10.27 -39.50
N ALA A 182 -5.27 10.14 -38.43
CA ALA A 182 -5.77 8.86 -37.93
C ALA A 182 -7.10 8.39 -38.56
N GLY A 183 -7.81 9.26 -39.29
CA GLY A 183 -8.92 8.97 -40.22
C GLY A 183 -10.25 8.48 -39.61
N GLY A 184 -10.22 7.64 -38.58
CA GLY A 184 -11.39 6.97 -38.00
C GLY A 184 -11.77 7.37 -36.57
N PHE A 185 -11.02 8.28 -35.94
CA PHE A 185 -11.22 8.67 -34.53
C PHE A 185 -12.52 9.45 -34.26
N LEU A 186 -13.14 10.02 -35.32
CA LEU A 186 -14.19 11.02 -35.21
C LEU A 186 -15.52 10.51 -34.63
N HIS A 187 -15.80 9.20 -34.70
CA HIS A 187 -17.07 8.67 -34.21
C HIS A 187 -17.10 8.50 -32.67
N THR A 188 -15.98 8.13 -32.06
CA THR A 188 -15.88 7.89 -30.61
C THR A 188 -15.60 9.17 -29.81
N ALA A 189 -14.69 10.02 -30.29
CA ALA A 189 -14.24 11.19 -29.52
C ALA A 189 -15.33 12.27 -29.33
N ASN A 190 -16.31 12.36 -30.24
CA ASN A 190 -17.28 13.46 -30.26
C ASN A 190 -18.46 13.31 -29.26
N GLN A 191 -18.49 12.25 -28.44
CA GLN A 191 -19.49 12.08 -27.39
C GLN A 191 -19.03 12.54 -25.99
N THR A 192 -17.73 12.78 -25.79
CA THR A 192 -17.13 12.79 -24.44
C THR A 192 -17.28 14.13 -23.68
N THR A 193 -17.63 15.24 -24.35
CA THR A 193 -17.66 16.59 -23.74
C THR A 193 -18.59 16.71 -22.53
N GLY A 194 -19.71 15.98 -22.50
CA GLY A 194 -20.63 15.95 -21.35
C GLY A 194 -20.22 14.98 -20.23
N TYR A 195 -19.34 14.02 -20.51
CA TYR A 195 -19.01 12.95 -19.56
C TYR A 195 -17.96 13.38 -18.53
N LEU A 196 -16.97 14.18 -18.96
CA LEU A 196 -15.86 14.61 -18.11
C LEU A 196 -16.31 15.45 -16.90
N GLN A 197 -17.28 16.34 -17.08
CA GLN A 197 -17.77 17.21 -16.01
C GLN A 197 -18.53 16.41 -14.92
N PHE A 198 -19.33 15.42 -15.32
CA PHE A 198 -20.03 14.51 -14.39
C PHE A 198 -19.06 13.56 -13.67
N ARG A 199 -18.03 13.06 -14.39
CA ARG A 199 -17.02 12.15 -13.84
C ARG A 199 -16.08 12.79 -12.82
N ALA A 200 -15.78 14.08 -12.95
CA ALA A 200 -14.96 14.79 -11.98
C ALA A 200 -15.61 14.79 -10.58
N GLU A 201 -16.92 15.08 -10.51
CA GLU A 201 -17.69 15.04 -9.26
C GLU A 201 -17.82 13.61 -8.71
N GLU A 202 -18.06 12.61 -9.56
CA GLU A 202 -18.17 11.20 -9.14
C GLU A 202 -16.86 10.66 -8.56
N VAL A 203 -15.72 10.89 -9.22
CA VAL A 203 -14.39 10.44 -8.75
C VAL A 203 -13.95 11.21 -7.51
N GLN A 204 -14.22 12.52 -7.43
CA GLN A 204 -13.93 13.31 -6.22
C GLN A 204 -14.77 12.84 -5.03
N LYS A 205 -16.07 12.55 -5.23
CA LYS A 205 -16.95 12.02 -4.20
C LYS A 205 -16.47 10.65 -3.69
N ILE A 206 -16.21 9.70 -4.59
CA ILE A 206 -15.71 8.36 -4.23
C ILE A 206 -14.37 8.46 -3.49
N SER A 207 -13.45 9.31 -3.95
CA SER A 207 -12.17 9.54 -3.27
C SER A 207 -12.36 10.12 -1.86
N THR A 208 -13.28 11.09 -1.70
CA THR A 208 -13.59 11.68 -0.39
C THR A 208 -14.22 10.65 0.55
N GLU A 209 -15.15 9.83 0.06
CA GLU A 209 -15.84 8.78 0.83
C GLU A 209 -14.87 7.66 1.27
N ILE A 210 -13.91 7.28 0.42
CA ILE A 210 -12.82 6.34 0.75
C ILE A 210 -11.89 6.94 1.80
N ILE A 211 -11.48 8.21 1.65
CA ILE A 211 -10.60 8.90 2.61
C ILE A 211 -11.30 9.09 3.96
N GLU A 212 -12.57 9.48 3.98
CA GLU A 212 -13.37 9.65 5.20
C GLU A 212 -13.55 8.31 5.93
N LYS A 213 -13.95 7.26 5.21
CA LYS A 213 -14.10 5.91 5.78
C LYS A 213 -12.77 5.36 6.30
N SER A 214 -11.69 5.49 5.54
CA SER A 214 -10.35 5.05 5.96
C SER A 214 -9.87 5.83 7.19
N SER A 215 -10.08 7.16 7.22
CA SER A 215 -9.77 8.01 8.38
C SER A 215 -10.58 7.60 9.62
N ALA A 216 -11.87 7.29 9.46
CA ALA A 216 -12.73 6.80 10.54
C ALA A 216 -12.26 5.44 11.09
N GLU A 217 -11.94 4.48 10.21
CA GLU A 217 -11.42 3.16 10.60
C GLU A 217 -10.04 3.26 11.27
N ILE A 218 -9.16 4.14 10.78
CA ILE A 218 -7.85 4.42 11.39
C ILE A 218 -8.03 5.08 12.77
N GLN A 219 -8.92 6.05 12.92
CA GLN A 219 -9.22 6.67 14.22
C GLN A 219 -9.84 5.67 15.20
N GLN A 220 -10.73 4.78 14.74
CA GLN A 220 -11.29 3.74 15.58
C GLN A 220 -10.21 2.75 16.04
N ARG A 221 -9.39 2.23 15.11
CA ARG A 221 -8.24 1.36 15.46
C ARG A 221 -7.27 2.06 16.42
N SER A 222 -7.01 3.35 16.24
CA SER A 222 -6.16 4.14 17.14
C SER A 222 -6.77 4.26 18.55
N LYS A 223 -8.09 4.47 18.66
CA LYS A 223 -8.81 4.52 19.95
C LYS A 223 -8.80 3.14 20.62
N GLU A 224 -9.13 2.07 19.91
CA GLU A 224 -9.08 0.69 20.42
C GLU A 224 -7.67 0.29 20.87
N MET A 225 -6.64 0.64 20.10
CA MET A 225 -5.24 0.39 20.45
C MET A 225 -4.83 1.18 21.70
N THR A 226 -5.26 2.43 21.83
CA THR A 226 -5.01 3.26 23.02
C THR A 226 -5.67 2.67 24.27
N VAL A 227 -6.91 2.18 24.16
CA VAL A 227 -7.61 1.50 25.27
C VAL A 227 -6.91 0.19 25.65
N ARG A 228 -6.51 -0.63 24.67
CA ARG A 228 -5.73 -1.86 24.93
C ARG A 228 -4.39 -1.55 25.60
N ALA A 229 -3.70 -0.47 25.19
CA ALA A 229 -2.45 -0.04 25.80
C ALA A 229 -2.63 0.34 27.29
N HIS A 230 -3.69 1.08 27.64
CA HIS A 230 -4.00 1.39 29.04
C HIS A 230 -4.27 0.12 29.86
N ILE A 231 -5.10 -0.80 29.36
CA ILE A 231 -5.40 -2.08 30.03
C ILE A 231 -4.12 -2.89 30.29
N ILE A 232 -3.18 -2.92 29.34
CA ILE A 232 -1.88 -3.61 29.49
C ILE A 232 -0.99 -2.90 30.53
N VAL A 233 -0.98 -1.57 30.57
CA VAL A 233 -0.23 -0.78 31.56
C VAL A 233 -0.78 -0.99 32.97
N ASP A 234 -2.10 -1.00 33.14
CA ASP A 234 -2.74 -1.26 34.44
C ASP A 234 -2.47 -2.70 34.92
N GLN A 235 -2.58 -3.71 34.04
CA GLN A 235 -2.22 -5.09 34.36
C GLN A 235 -0.73 -5.25 34.75
N ALA A 236 0.16 -4.51 34.08
CA ALA A 236 1.58 -4.49 34.42
C ALA A 236 1.82 -3.82 35.79
N LYS A 237 1.12 -2.72 36.07
CA LYS A 237 1.16 -2.01 37.36
C LYS A 237 0.69 -2.91 38.52
N ASP A 238 -0.48 -3.53 38.40
CA ASP A 238 -1.01 -4.48 39.40
C ASP A 238 -0.03 -5.63 39.66
N THR A 239 0.60 -6.14 38.59
CA THR A 239 1.62 -7.20 38.69
C THR A 239 2.87 -6.73 39.44
N VAL A 240 3.30 -5.48 39.25
CA VAL A 240 4.43 -4.88 39.99
C VAL A 240 4.05 -4.61 41.44
N GLU A 241 2.89 -3.99 41.71
CA GLU A 241 2.44 -3.71 43.09
C GLU A 241 2.29 -5.00 43.91
N LYS A 242 1.73 -6.07 43.32
CA LYS A 242 1.65 -7.39 43.94
C LYS A 242 3.02 -7.99 44.27
N ARG A 243 3.99 -7.89 43.35
CA ARG A 243 5.39 -8.34 43.61
C ARG A 243 6.06 -7.52 44.70
N VAL A 244 5.85 -6.20 44.74
CA VAL A 244 6.37 -5.32 45.79
C VAL A 244 5.73 -5.62 47.15
N ALA A 245 4.44 -5.96 47.20
CA ALA A 245 3.77 -6.40 48.43
C ALA A 245 4.38 -7.69 48.97
N THR A 246 4.50 -8.74 48.14
CA THR A 246 5.13 -10.02 48.55
C THR A 246 6.58 -9.82 49.02
N ALA A 247 7.38 -9.02 48.32
CA ALA A 247 8.75 -8.71 48.74
C ALA A 247 8.82 -7.96 50.08
N ARG A 248 7.86 -7.06 50.37
CA ARG A 248 7.76 -6.39 51.67
C ARG A 248 7.39 -7.37 52.79
N GLU A 249 6.45 -8.28 52.57
CA GLU A 249 6.08 -9.32 53.53
C GLU A 249 7.26 -10.25 53.83
N GLU A 250 8.02 -10.66 52.82
CA GLU A 250 9.21 -11.51 52.97
C GLU A 250 10.33 -10.80 53.75
N VAL A 251 10.60 -9.52 53.47
CA VAL A 251 11.55 -8.70 54.25
C VAL A 251 11.09 -8.54 55.71
N ILE A 252 9.79 -8.34 55.96
CA ILE A 252 9.24 -8.29 57.32
C ILE A 252 9.43 -9.64 58.04
N ARG A 253 9.18 -10.76 57.35
CA ARG A 253 9.35 -12.12 57.87
C ARG A 253 10.81 -12.42 58.22
N MET A 254 11.75 -12.08 57.35
CA MET A 254 13.19 -12.18 57.64
C MET A 254 13.59 -11.32 58.85
N ARG A 255 13.05 -10.10 58.95
CA ARG A 255 13.33 -9.19 60.07
C ARG A 255 12.76 -9.67 61.41
N GLN A 256 11.67 -10.44 61.40
CA GLN A 256 11.16 -11.14 62.59
C GLN A 256 12.06 -12.32 63.00
N LEU A 257 12.52 -13.12 62.03
CA LEU A 257 13.41 -14.25 62.27
C LEU A 257 14.81 -13.83 62.75
N MET A 258 15.33 -12.69 62.28
CA MET A 258 16.61 -12.13 62.74
C MET A 258 16.50 -11.26 64.00
N ARG A 259 15.34 -11.23 64.68
CA ARG A 259 15.19 -10.48 65.93
C ARG A 259 15.83 -11.28 67.08
N PRO A 260 16.86 -10.76 67.78
CA PRO A 260 17.52 -11.52 68.84
C PRO A 260 16.54 -11.91 69.93
N GLN A 261 16.55 -13.19 70.32
CA GLN A 261 15.89 -13.66 71.53
C GLN A 261 16.58 -13.01 72.74
N LEU A 262 15.98 -11.95 73.28
CA LEU A 262 16.42 -11.31 74.52
C LEU A 262 16.18 -12.28 75.68
N ASN A 263 17.18 -13.13 75.91
CA ASN A 263 17.18 -14.15 76.94
C ASN A 263 17.41 -13.50 78.31
N THR A 264 16.33 -12.94 78.87
CA THR A 264 16.31 -12.21 80.15
C THR A 264 16.54 -13.14 81.34
N LYS A 265 17.76 -13.68 81.47
CA LYS A 265 18.23 -14.28 82.71
C LYS A 265 18.35 -13.18 83.77
N ALA A 266 17.72 -13.42 84.92
CA ALA A 266 17.75 -12.50 86.05
C ALA A 266 19.18 -12.34 86.60
N ILE A 267 19.48 -11.13 87.11
CA ILE A 267 20.60 -10.89 88.01
C ILE A 267 19.99 -10.43 89.34
N THR A 268 20.35 -11.13 90.42
CA THR A 268 19.86 -10.88 91.78
C THR A 268 20.86 -10.07 92.59
N SER A 269 20.41 -8.94 93.13
CA SER A 269 20.96 -8.29 94.31
C SER A 269 19.82 -7.48 94.98
N GLY A 270 19.59 -7.51 96.28
CA GLY A 270 20.34 -8.12 97.38
C GLY A 270 20.90 -7.06 98.32
N GLU A 271 20.39 -7.03 99.56
CA GLU A 271 20.90 -6.28 100.73
C GLU A 271 20.88 -4.72 100.63
N THR A 272 20.83 -3.93 101.73
CA THR A 272 20.57 -4.20 103.16
C THR A 272 19.84 -2.99 103.81
N LYS A 273 19.31 -3.19 105.04
CA LYS A 273 19.16 -2.27 106.21
C LYS A 273 19.15 -0.72 106.02
N ALA A 274 18.43 0.05 106.84
CA ALA A 274 17.86 -0.24 108.18
C ALA A 274 16.46 0.38 108.35
#